data_AF-A0A2W2F1Q4-F1
#
_entry.id   AF-A0A2W2F1Q4-F1
#
_cell.length_a   1.000
_cell.length_b   1.000
_cell.length_c   1.000
_cell.angle_alpha   90.00
_cell.angle_beta   90.00
_cell.angle_gamma   90.00
#
_symmetry.space_group_name_H-M   'P 1'
#
loop_
_entity.id
_entity.type
_entity.pdbx_description
1 polymer ?
#
loop_
_entity_poly.entity_id
_entity_poly.type
_entity_poly.pdbx_seq_one_letter_code
_entity_poly.pdbx_strand_id
1 'polypeptide(L)'
;MEKAEPWVGRVLAEGFMAFWPSVATDDNADPRDRDYAQWLVDTEKVVLSTTLTEAPWERTRVVNGPVADVVAELKADGEGDILVNTSPSVTKALLSADLLDWMYLIVIPEIAGGGLRLFDDGLPPSKWKLTHQETGELGAMALVYDRAR
;
A
#
# COMPACT_ATOMS: atom_id res chain seq x y z
N MET A 1 -14.01 2.90 -5.65
CA MET A 1 -12.56 3.23 -5.60
C MET A 1 -12.13 3.35 -7.05
N GLU A 2 -12.39 4.51 -7.68
CA GLU A 2 -12.58 4.53 -9.15
C GLU A 2 -11.30 4.76 -9.96
N LYS A 3 -10.24 5.32 -9.37
CA LYS A 3 -8.90 5.39 -9.99
C LYS A 3 -7.82 5.48 -8.92
N ALA A 4 -7.34 4.33 -8.45
CA ALA A 4 -6.17 4.27 -7.59
C ALA A 4 -5.11 3.40 -8.23
N GLU A 5 -3.87 3.86 -8.34
CA GLU A 5 -2.74 3.02 -8.80
C GLU A 5 -2.04 2.38 -7.59
N PRO A 6 -2.15 1.05 -7.40
CA PRO A 6 -1.51 0.35 -6.29
C PRO A 6 0.02 0.23 -6.47
N TRP A 7 0.74 0.74 -5.48
CA TRP A 7 2.17 0.61 -5.27
C TRP A 7 2.45 -0.47 -4.24
N VAL A 8 3.40 -1.34 -4.54
CA VAL A 8 3.85 -2.39 -3.62
C VAL A 8 5.37 -2.45 -3.62
N GLY A 9 5.98 -2.74 -2.47
CA GLY A 9 7.38 -3.18 -2.44
C GLY A 9 7.47 -4.66 -2.84
N ARG A 10 8.63 -5.08 -3.36
CA ARG A 10 8.86 -6.45 -3.90
C ARG A 10 8.30 -7.59 -3.03
N VAL A 11 8.60 -7.60 -1.73
CA VAL A 11 8.17 -8.68 -0.82
C VAL A 11 6.65 -8.75 -0.71
N LEU A 12 5.98 -7.60 -0.70
CA LEU A 12 4.53 -7.58 -0.74
C LEU A 12 4.02 -8.02 -2.11
N ALA A 13 4.64 -7.56 -3.20
CA ALA A 13 4.30 -7.96 -4.56
C ALA A 13 4.27 -9.49 -4.71
N GLU A 14 5.30 -10.17 -4.20
CA GLU A 14 5.42 -11.65 -4.20
C GLU A 14 4.29 -12.33 -3.42
N GLY A 15 3.97 -11.85 -2.21
CA GLY A 15 2.90 -12.45 -1.39
C GLY A 15 1.50 -12.13 -1.90
N PHE A 16 1.23 -10.85 -2.22
CA PHE A 16 -0.08 -10.39 -2.68
C PHE A 16 -0.44 -11.00 -4.02
N MET A 17 0.47 -11.00 -4.98
CA MET A 17 0.19 -11.53 -6.33
C MET A 17 0.24 -13.06 -6.39
N ALA A 18 0.70 -13.74 -5.34
CA ALA A 18 0.54 -15.18 -5.20
C ALA A 18 -0.82 -15.58 -4.60
N PHE A 19 -1.40 -14.74 -3.74
CA PHE A 19 -2.64 -15.06 -3.02
C PHE A 19 -3.91 -14.50 -3.69
N TRP A 20 -3.97 -13.19 -3.94
CA TRP A 20 -5.22 -12.54 -4.34
C TRP A 20 -5.81 -12.99 -5.68
N PRO A 21 -5.02 -13.37 -6.72
CA PRO A 21 -5.61 -13.86 -7.96
C PRO A 21 -6.48 -15.13 -7.80
N SER A 22 -6.19 -15.99 -6.82
CA SER A 22 -7.07 -17.15 -6.57
C SER A 22 -8.40 -16.72 -5.94
N VAL A 23 -8.38 -15.73 -5.04
CA VAL A 23 -9.57 -15.16 -4.40
C VAL A 23 -10.50 -14.49 -5.41
N ALA A 24 -9.97 -13.85 -6.44
CA ALA A 24 -10.75 -13.19 -7.49
C ALA A 24 -11.70 -14.14 -8.25
N THR A 25 -11.40 -15.44 -8.25
CA THR A 25 -12.15 -16.48 -8.96
C THR A 25 -12.81 -17.50 -8.03
N ASP A 26 -12.70 -17.33 -6.71
CA ASP A 26 -13.31 -18.23 -5.73
C ASP A 26 -14.75 -17.81 -5.40
N ASP A 27 -15.72 -18.59 -5.85
CA ASP A 27 -17.14 -18.37 -5.60
C ASP A 27 -17.55 -18.46 -4.12
N ASN A 28 -16.69 -19.03 -3.26
CA ASN A 28 -16.92 -19.15 -1.82
C ASN A 28 -16.26 -18.04 -1.00
N ALA A 29 -15.41 -17.20 -1.61
CA ALA A 29 -14.78 -16.08 -0.91
C ALA A 29 -15.81 -15.03 -0.50
N ASP A 30 -15.53 -14.29 0.57
CA ASP A 30 -16.34 -13.13 0.96
C ASP A 30 -16.48 -12.17 -0.24
N PRO A 31 -17.69 -11.67 -0.56
CA PRO A 31 -17.88 -10.78 -1.70
C PRO A 31 -16.97 -9.55 -1.69
N ARG A 32 -16.68 -8.98 -0.51
CA ARG A 32 -15.80 -7.81 -0.38
C ARG A 32 -14.35 -8.15 -0.76
N ASP A 33 -13.88 -9.31 -0.32
CA ASP A 33 -12.53 -9.79 -0.62
C ASP A 33 -12.40 -10.11 -2.11
N ARG A 34 -13.46 -10.67 -2.72
CA ARG A 34 -13.49 -10.95 -4.16
C ARG A 34 -13.48 -9.69 -5.00
N ASP A 35 -14.28 -8.69 -4.64
CA ASP A 35 -14.32 -7.40 -5.33
C ASP A 35 -12.95 -6.70 -5.26
N TYR A 36 -12.30 -6.73 -4.09
CA TYR A 36 -10.94 -6.21 -3.93
C TYR A 36 -9.93 -6.98 -4.77
N ALA A 37 -10.00 -8.32 -4.76
CA ALA A 37 -9.11 -9.19 -5.53
C ALA A 37 -9.22 -8.92 -7.05
N GLN A 38 -10.44 -8.76 -7.56
CA GLN A 38 -10.69 -8.45 -8.97
C GLN A 38 -10.12 -7.07 -9.34
N TRP A 39 -10.42 -6.05 -8.55
CA TRP A 39 -9.84 -4.72 -8.74
C TRP A 39 -8.31 -4.77 -8.73
N LEU A 40 -7.72 -5.52 -7.80
CA LEU A 40 -6.28 -5.67 -7.71
C LEU A 40 -5.73 -6.34 -8.97
N VAL A 41 -6.34 -7.41 -9.48
CA VAL A 41 -5.88 -8.10 -10.70
C VAL A 41 -5.92 -7.17 -11.91
N ASP A 42 -7.00 -6.41 -12.08
CA ASP A 42 -7.26 -5.62 -13.29
C ASP A 42 -6.50 -4.28 -13.34
N THR A 43 -6.04 -3.77 -12.21
CA THR A 43 -5.38 -2.45 -12.14
C THR A 43 -3.89 -2.53 -12.48
N GLU A 44 -3.36 -1.53 -13.18
CA GLU A 44 -1.91 -1.34 -13.39
C GLU A 44 -1.19 -1.10 -12.05
N LYS A 45 -0.07 -1.79 -11.83
CA LYS A 45 0.69 -1.77 -10.58
C LYS A 45 2.08 -1.22 -10.82
N VAL A 46 2.61 -0.52 -9.81
CA VAL A 46 4.01 -0.10 -9.80
C VAL A 46 4.75 -0.75 -8.64
N VAL A 47 5.80 -1.48 -8.97
CA VAL A 47 6.67 -2.15 -7.99
C VAL A 47 7.96 -1.35 -7.87
N LEU A 48 8.21 -0.76 -6.71
CA LEU A 48 9.52 -0.17 -6.43
C LEU A 48 10.48 -1.25 -5.98
N SER A 49 11.55 -1.44 -6.73
CA SER A 49 12.59 -2.41 -6.41
C SER A 49 13.95 -1.99 -6.93
N THR A 50 14.98 -2.19 -6.10
CA THR A 50 16.38 -1.98 -6.49
C THR A 50 17.03 -3.23 -7.08
N THR A 51 16.40 -4.40 -6.92
CA THR A 51 16.97 -5.70 -7.30
C THR A 51 16.15 -6.44 -8.34
N LEU A 52 14.84 -6.20 -8.40
CA LEU A 52 13.98 -6.76 -9.43
C LEU A 52 14.14 -5.92 -10.70
N THR A 53 14.48 -6.56 -11.81
CA THR A 53 14.73 -5.88 -13.10
C THR A 53 13.60 -6.09 -14.10
N GLU A 54 12.79 -7.12 -13.91
CA GLU A 54 11.66 -7.46 -14.78
C GLU A 54 10.44 -7.77 -13.90
N ALA A 55 9.25 -7.41 -14.37
CA ALA A 55 8.01 -7.74 -13.68
C ALA A 55 7.58 -9.17 -14.03
N PRO A 56 7.55 -10.12 -13.09
CA PRO A 56 7.02 -11.46 -13.34
C PRO A 56 5.47 -11.51 -13.34
N TRP A 57 4.80 -10.37 -13.14
CA TRP A 57 3.35 -10.28 -13.00
C TRP A 57 2.74 -9.41 -14.10
N GLU A 58 1.53 -9.74 -14.55
CA GLU A 58 0.79 -8.94 -15.51
C GLU A 58 0.45 -7.55 -14.97
N ARG A 59 0.31 -6.57 -15.88
CA ARG A 59 -0.08 -5.19 -15.55
C ARG A 59 0.77 -4.59 -14.44
N THR A 60 2.07 -4.86 -14.49
CA THR A 60 3.02 -4.47 -13.44
C THR A 60 4.26 -3.86 -14.08
N ARG A 61 4.58 -2.63 -13.66
CA ARG A 61 5.81 -1.93 -14.01
C ARG A 61 6.77 -1.98 -12.83
N VAL A 62 8.01 -2.39 -13.05
CA VAL A 62 9.06 -2.28 -12.03
C VAL A 62 9.80 -0.96 -12.23
N VAL A 63 9.91 -0.19 -11.15
CA VAL A 63 10.62 1.09 -11.14
C VAL A 63 11.77 1.02 -10.13
N ASN A 64 12.95 1.44 -10.59
CA ASN A 64 14.15 1.56 -9.79
C ASN A 64 14.59 3.02 -9.80
N GLY A 65 14.40 3.71 -8.68
CA GLY A 65 14.77 5.12 -8.55
C GLY A 65 14.40 5.69 -7.18
N PRO A 66 14.84 6.93 -6.89
CA PRO A 66 14.42 7.64 -5.69
C PRO A 66 12.90 7.76 -5.64
N VAL A 67 12.30 7.49 -4.48
CA VAL A 67 10.83 7.45 -4.35
C VAL A 67 10.15 8.76 -4.78
N ALA A 68 10.80 9.90 -4.54
CA ALA A 68 10.27 11.21 -4.91
C ALA A 68 10.14 11.39 -6.43
N ASP A 69 11.12 10.90 -7.19
CA ASP A 69 11.12 10.99 -8.65
C ASP A 69 10.01 10.11 -9.24
N VAL A 70 9.86 8.89 -8.70
CA VAL A 70 8.81 7.95 -9.12
C VAL A 70 7.42 8.51 -8.82
N VAL A 71 7.23 9.16 -7.65
CA VAL A 71 5.97 9.82 -7.32
C VAL A 71 5.69 10.98 -8.27
N ALA A 72 6.71 11.78 -8.60
CA ALA A 72 6.56 12.91 -9.50
C ALA A 72 6.18 12.47 -10.92
N GLU A 73 6.83 11.42 -11.44
CA GLU A 73 6.50 10.82 -12.74
C GLU A 73 5.05 10.34 -12.77
N LEU A 74 4.63 9.58 -11.76
CA LEU A 74 3.28 9.03 -11.71
C LEU A 74 2.20 10.09 -11.51
N LYS A 75 2.51 11.17 -10.76
CA LYS A 75 1.63 12.34 -10.67
C LYS A 75 1.54 13.13 -11.99
N ALA A 76 2.54 13.03 -12.86
CA ALA A 76 2.52 13.71 -14.15
C ALA A 76 1.75 12.91 -15.22
N ASP A 77 1.83 11.59 -15.17
CA ASP A 77 1.26 10.69 -16.19
C ASP A 77 -0.20 10.29 -15.91
N GLY A 78 -0.66 10.41 -14.67
CA GLY A 78 -1.94 9.84 -14.21
C GLY A 78 -2.99 10.85 -13.74
N GLU A 79 -4.24 10.37 -13.68
CA GLU A 79 -5.33 10.97 -12.92
C GLU A 79 -5.76 10.00 -11.81
N GLY A 80 -5.82 10.46 -10.56
CA GLY A 80 -6.34 9.67 -9.44
C GLY A 80 -5.38 9.60 -8.26
N ASP A 81 -5.67 8.70 -7.33
CA ASP A 81 -4.90 8.52 -6.11
C ASP A 81 -3.80 7.47 -6.30
N ILE A 82 -2.68 7.64 -5.60
CA ILE A 82 -1.62 6.64 -5.54
C ILE A 82 -1.81 5.84 -4.25
N LEU A 83 -2.17 4.56 -4.36
CA LEU A 83 -2.38 3.70 -3.20
C LEU A 83 -1.11 2.93 -2.88
N VAL A 84 -0.50 3.14 -1.71
CA VAL A 84 0.64 2.32 -1.29
C VAL A 84 0.16 1.15 -0.43
N ASN A 85 0.13 -0.03 -1.02
CA ASN A 85 -0.18 -1.27 -0.33
C ASN A 85 1.00 -1.68 0.58
N THR A 86 0.67 -2.01 1.83
CA THR A 86 1.46 -2.36 3.02
C THR A 86 2.94 -2.72 2.79
N SER A 87 3.77 -1.75 2.38
CA SER A 87 5.20 -1.96 2.15
C SER A 87 6.00 -1.05 3.06
N PRO A 88 6.51 -1.55 4.20
CA PRO A 88 7.19 -0.69 5.18
C PRO A 88 8.39 0.06 4.61
N SER A 89 9.14 -0.51 3.67
CA SER A 89 10.26 0.18 3.02
C SER A 89 9.80 1.36 2.16
N VAL A 90 8.74 1.19 1.37
CA VAL A 90 8.21 2.26 0.50
C VAL A 90 7.51 3.31 1.35
N THR A 91 6.68 2.90 2.31
CA THR A 91 5.99 3.81 3.23
C THR A 91 6.98 4.64 4.03
N LYS A 92 8.05 4.06 4.58
CA LYS A 92 9.11 4.82 5.26
C LYS A 92 9.79 5.82 4.34
N ALA A 93 10.13 5.43 3.11
CA ALA A 93 10.74 6.33 2.14
C ALA A 93 9.84 7.55 1.84
N LEU A 94 8.52 7.32 1.69
CA LEU A 94 7.55 8.39 1.47
C LEU A 94 7.35 9.28 2.71
N LEU A 95 7.32 8.70 3.91
CA LEU A 95 7.29 9.47 5.16
C LEU A 95 8.53 10.35 5.30
N SER A 96 9.72 9.81 5.01
CA SER A 96 10.98 10.57 5.04
C SER A 96 11.03 11.72 4.03
N ALA A 97 10.33 11.57 2.90
CA ALA A 97 10.22 12.60 1.87
C ALA A 97 9.01 13.53 2.06
N ASP A 98 8.20 13.36 3.12
CA ASP A 98 6.94 14.09 3.38
C ASP A 98 5.91 14.01 2.23
N LEU A 99 5.89 12.87 1.52
CA LEU A 99 5.09 12.64 0.31
C LEU A 99 3.78 11.88 0.55
N LEU A 100 3.51 11.40 1.77
CA LEU A 100 2.23 10.77 2.09
C LEU A 100 1.20 11.84 2.49
N ASP A 101 0.06 11.81 1.81
CA ASP A 101 -1.08 12.69 2.09
C ASP A 101 -2.11 12.02 3.00
N TRP A 102 -2.34 10.71 2.82
CA TRP A 102 -3.21 9.88 3.68
C TRP A 102 -2.50 8.65 4.22
N MET A 103 -2.80 8.31 5.46
CA MET A 103 -2.29 7.12 6.13
C MET A 103 -3.45 6.30 6.69
N TYR A 104 -3.63 5.11 6.13
CA TYR A 104 -4.59 4.10 6.58
C TYR A 104 -3.86 3.12 7.51
N LEU A 105 -4.19 3.13 8.79
CA LEU A 105 -3.62 2.24 9.80
C LEU A 105 -4.68 1.27 10.29
N ILE A 106 -4.39 -0.03 10.16
CA ILE A 106 -5.18 -1.09 10.79
C ILE A 106 -4.42 -1.56 12.03
N VAL A 107 -5.03 -1.36 13.20
CA VAL A 107 -4.51 -1.85 14.48
C VAL A 107 -5.22 -3.14 14.83
N ILE A 108 -4.46 -4.23 14.92
CA ILE A 108 -4.96 -5.56 15.25
C ILE A 108 -4.72 -5.81 16.76
N PRO A 109 -5.68 -6.39 17.50
CA PRO A 109 -5.55 -6.64 18.95
C PRO A 109 -4.63 -7.84 19.27
N GLU A 110 -3.42 -7.84 18.71
CA GLU A 110 -2.42 -8.89 18.87
C GLU A 110 -1.03 -8.32 19.19
N ILE A 111 -0.24 -9.10 19.93
CA ILE A 111 1.15 -8.76 20.24
C ILE A 111 2.07 -9.60 19.37
N ALA A 112 2.70 -8.97 18.37
CA ALA A 112 3.62 -9.65 17.46
C ALA A 112 4.94 -10.09 18.13
N GLY A 113 5.31 -9.52 19.28
CA GLY A 113 6.53 -9.85 20.04
C GLY A 113 7.86 -9.39 19.40
N GLY A 114 7.88 -9.04 18.12
CA GLY A 114 9.05 -8.54 17.40
C GLY A 114 8.82 -8.43 15.90
N GLY A 115 9.88 -8.13 15.14
CA GLY A 115 9.84 -8.09 13.67
C GLY A 115 9.91 -6.69 13.08
N LEU A 116 9.42 -6.57 11.84
CA LEU A 116 9.51 -5.34 11.04
C LEU A 116 8.59 -4.26 11.62
N ARG A 117 9.15 -3.09 11.90
CA ARG A 117 8.42 -1.92 12.42
C ARG A 117 8.25 -0.90 11.32
N LEU A 118 7.03 -0.37 11.16
CA LEU A 118 6.76 0.74 10.24
C LEU A 118 7.31 2.06 10.79
N PHE A 119 7.09 2.33 12.07
CA PHE A 119 7.60 3.51 12.76
C PHE A 119 8.85 3.16 13.57
N ASP A 120 9.95 3.84 13.28
CA ASP A 120 11.23 3.76 13.99
C ASP A 120 11.89 5.15 14.10
N ASP A 121 13.01 5.24 14.83
CA ASP A 121 13.65 6.52 15.20
C ASP A 121 14.20 7.32 13.99
N GLY A 122 14.19 6.75 12.78
CA GLY A 122 14.74 7.39 11.57
C GLY A 122 13.77 8.30 10.81
N LEU A 123 12.50 8.38 11.23
CA LEU A 123 11.48 9.14 10.52
C LEU A 123 11.44 10.62 10.98
N PRO A 124 11.26 11.58 10.06
CA PRO A 124 11.12 12.98 10.43
C PRO A 124 9.84 13.22 11.23
N PRO A 125 9.84 14.20 12.15
CA PRO A 125 8.64 14.56 12.88
C PRO A 125 7.58 15.09 11.91
N SER A 126 6.36 14.58 12.03
CA SER A 126 5.21 14.99 11.21
C SER A 126 3.95 15.05 12.06
N LYS A 127 2.94 15.81 11.58
CA LYS A 127 1.64 15.92 12.23
C LYS A 127 0.57 15.32 11.34
N TRP A 128 -0.39 14.66 11.99
CA TRP A 128 -1.45 13.90 11.34
C TRP A 128 -2.78 14.18 12.03
N LYS A 129 -3.84 14.32 11.26
CA LYS A 129 -5.18 14.57 11.75
C LYS A 129 -6.02 13.32 11.50
N LEU A 130 -6.60 12.76 12.55
CA LEU A 130 -7.56 11.67 12.41
C LEU A 130 -8.81 12.18 11.68
N THR A 131 -9.15 11.55 10.57
CA THR A 131 -10.31 11.91 9.73
C THR A 131 -11.37 10.83 9.71
N HIS A 132 -11.00 9.57 9.95
CA HIS A 132 -11.94 8.47 10.09
C HIS A 132 -11.44 7.43 11.10
N GLN A 133 -12.37 6.82 11.83
CA GLN A 133 -12.12 5.66 12.68
C GLN A 133 -13.29 4.69 12.64
N GLU A 134 -12.99 3.41 12.61
CA GLU A 134 -13.95 2.31 12.72
C GLU A 134 -13.34 1.19 13.57
N THR A 135 -14.18 0.41 14.26
CA THR A 135 -13.76 -0.78 15.01
C THR A 135 -14.62 -1.94 14.57
N GLY A 136 -13.99 -3.00 14.06
CA GLY A 136 -14.65 -4.24 13.68
C GLY A 136 -15.02 -5.08 14.90
N GLU A 137 -15.92 -6.05 14.70
CA GLU A 137 -16.44 -6.93 15.76
C GLU A 137 -15.34 -7.71 16.50
N LEU A 138 -14.25 -8.03 15.80
CA LEU A 138 -13.08 -8.73 16.35
C LEU A 138 -12.07 -7.80 17.04
N GLY A 139 -12.38 -6.51 17.18
CA GLY A 139 -11.53 -5.53 17.87
C GLY A 139 -10.44 -4.89 17.02
N ALA A 140 -10.34 -5.24 15.73
CA ALA A 140 -9.46 -4.55 14.80
C ALA A 140 -9.97 -3.11 14.57
N MET A 141 -9.08 -2.13 14.64
CA MET A 141 -9.42 -0.72 14.43
C MET A 141 -8.87 -0.24 13.09
N ALA A 142 -9.72 0.34 12.26
CA ALA A 142 -9.32 1.05 11.06
C ALA A 142 -9.25 2.55 11.35
N LEU A 143 -8.10 3.17 11.11
CA LEU A 143 -7.84 4.58 11.39
C LEU A 143 -7.32 5.24 10.11
N VAL A 144 -7.92 6.36 9.71
CA VAL A 144 -7.46 7.15 8.57
C VAL A 144 -6.98 8.51 9.08
N TYR A 145 -5.76 8.85 8.68
CA TYR A 145 -5.12 10.10 9.03
C TYR A 145 -4.75 10.91 7.79
N ASP A 146 -5.06 12.19 7.83
CA ASP A 146 -4.62 13.15 6.82
C ASP A 146 -3.35 13.85 7.31
N ARG A 147 -2.40 14.08 6.40
CA ARG A 147 -1.18 14.83 6.68
C ARG A 147 -1.54 16.28 7.03
N ALA A 148 -1.23 16.71 8.24
CA ALA A 148 -1.44 18.09 8.69
C ALA A 148 -0.21 18.95 8.38
N ARG A 149 -0.22 19.62 7.23
CA ARG A 149 0.83 20.56 6.81
C ARG A 149 0.59 21.96 7.37
#